data_AF-A0A380NZK3-F1
#
_entry.id   AF-A0A380NZK3-F1
#
_cell.length_a   1.000
_cell.length_b   1.000
_cell.length_c   1.000
_cell.angle_alpha   90.00
_cell.angle_beta   90.00
_cell.angle_gamma   90.00
#
_symmetry.space_group_name_H-M   'P 1'
#
loop_
_entity.id
_entity.type
_entity.pdbx_description
1 polymer ?
#
loop_
_entity_poly.entity_id
_entity_poly.type
_entity_poly.pdbx_seq_one_letter_code
_entity_poly.pdbx_strand_id
1 'polypeptide(L)'
;MNFFINQAMGIGNSGVEHAQFYRAERFDQAGLPYRYIFLNFVPELHKAIDHWKLRDDQVINLWEYLVLGEDYLKTGLKERQEPVNGDTVVDRTNTHRKREGVTDSGIRYVQHMVKGPDKHDPENQILQVSNYRVELFNEATGERRVMYEIIDDPHRKAVVSNIHLFNENGEHLFFRNLNGLHRMFFEKLDAAFNEHSTFIIDRGEFADDVLMEKRIPNSKIVYIVHADQLANRDDPKYPLWNDHYEYMLEHVDAVDAIVTATKIQRDDILVDFQMRLIRSLQFRLVVFEMMHQLLKMPKCIRQFALLRLHV
;
A
#
# COMPACT_ATOMS: atom_id res chain seq x y z
N MET A 1 7.09 11.40 10.25
CA MET A 1 6.00 10.48 10.67
C MET A 1 6.35 9.05 10.27
N ASN A 2 5.79 8.00 10.88
CA ASN A 2 5.96 6.62 10.40
C ASN A 2 4.71 6.15 9.65
N PHE A 3 4.89 5.53 8.49
CA PHE A 3 3.79 5.08 7.64
C PHE A 3 3.90 3.59 7.36
N PHE A 4 2.93 2.80 7.81
CA PHE A 4 2.83 1.38 7.45
C PHE A 4 2.07 1.27 6.12
N ILE A 5 2.77 0.88 5.06
CA ILE A 5 2.25 0.84 3.68
C ILE A 5 1.76 -0.57 3.37
N ASN A 6 0.50 -0.67 2.97
CA ASN A 6 -0.13 -1.90 2.53
C ASN A 6 -1.12 -1.62 1.39
N GLN A 7 -1.61 -2.65 0.71
CA GLN A 7 -2.54 -2.51 -0.40
C GLN A 7 -3.95 -2.18 0.07
N ALA A 8 -4.50 -2.98 0.98
CA ALA A 8 -5.88 -2.89 1.43
C ALA A 8 -6.03 -3.42 2.85
N MET A 9 -7.17 -3.12 3.47
CA MET A 9 -7.63 -3.73 4.71
C MET A 9 -9.10 -4.10 4.57
N GLY A 10 -9.47 -5.29 5.03
CA GLY A 10 -10.85 -5.76 5.05
C GLY A 10 -11.18 -6.46 6.36
N ILE A 11 -12.36 -7.09 6.42
CA ILE A 11 -12.78 -7.88 7.59
C ILE A 11 -11.97 -9.19 7.66
N GLY A 12 -11.76 -9.85 6.52
CA GLY A 12 -10.95 -11.07 6.41
C GLY A 12 -9.52 -10.75 6.02
N ASN A 13 -8.71 -10.30 6.98
CA ASN A 13 -7.30 -9.99 6.74
C ASN A 13 -6.40 -11.23 6.79
N SER A 14 -5.21 -11.10 6.20
CA SER A 14 -4.14 -12.10 6.22
C SER A 14 -3.20 -11.90 7.42
N GLY A 15 -2.22 -12.80 7.58
CA GLY A 15 -1.19 -12.68 8.61
C GLY A 15 -0.34 -11.40 8.52
N VAL A 16 -0.27 -10.77 7.34
CA VAL A 16 0.46 -9.50 7.12
C VAL A 16 -0.17 -8.38 7.92
N GLU A 17 -1.49 -8.18 7.81
CA GLU A 17 -2.19 -7.12 8.53
C GLU A 17 -2.17 -7.36 10.05
N HIS A 18 -2.30 -8.62 10.49
CA HIS A 18 -2.12 -8.96 11.91
C HIS A 18 -0.73 -8.57 12.44
N ALA A 19 0.34 -8.84 11.68
CA ALA A 19 1.69 -8.43 12.04
C ALA A 19 1.85 -6.89 12.04
N GLN A 20 1.21 -6.22 11.09
CA GLN A 20 1.17 -4.76 10.99
C GLN A 20 0.51 -4.14 12.23
N PHE A 21 -0.64 -4.66 12.67
CA PHE A 21 -1.36 -4.18 13.86
C PHE A 21 -0.57 -4.45 15.14
N TYR A 22 0.02 -5.64 15.27
CA TYR A 22 0.90 -5.95 16.41
C TYR A 22 2.08 -4.97 16.49
N ARG A 23 2.69 -4.65 15.33
CA ARG A 23 3.79 -3.68 15.28
C ARG A 23 3.31 -2.28 15.70
N ALA A 24 2.12 -1.89 15.31
CA ALA A 24 1.49 -0.64 15.70
C ALA A 24 1.34 -0.50 17.22
N GLU A 25 0.89 -1.56 17.90
CA GLU A 25 0.84 -1.58 19.37
C GLU A 25 2.21 -1.33 20.01
N ARG A 26 3.30 -1.79 19.38
CA ARG A 26 4.66 -1.52 19.87
C ARG A 26 5.06 -0.06 19.66
N PHE A 27 4.58 0.58 18.60
CA PHE A 27 4.79 2.00 18.37
C PHE A 27 4.05 2.84 19.40
N ASP A 28 2.80 2.47 19.73
CA ASP A 28 2.02 3.08 20.81
C ASP A 28 2.76 2.98 22.15
N GLN A 29 3.24 1.78 22.52
CA GLN A 29 4.01 1.57 23.75
C GLN A 29 5.30 2.42 23.81
N ALA A 30 5.88 2.74 22.66
CA ALA A 30 7.10 3.54 22.56
C ALA A 30 6.85 5.04 22.37
N GLY A 31 5.58 5.48 22.29
CA GLY A 31 5.22 6.86 21.98
C GLY A 31 5.68 7.31 20.59
N LEU A 32 5.75 6.39 19.64
CA LEU A 32 6.14 6.68 18.25
C LEU A 32 4.87 6.89 17.40
N PRO A 33 4.70 8.06 16.77
CA PRO A 33 3.52 8.32 15.97
C PRO A 33 3.57 7.52 14.67
N TYR A 34 2.42 6.99 14.25
CA TYR A 34 2.28 6.26 12.99
C TYR A 34 0.91 6.48 12.32
N ARG A 35 0.81 6.11 11.05
CA ARG A 35 -0.44 5.91 10.30
C ARG A 35 -0.35 4.65 9.44
N TYR A 36 -1.47 3.97 9.24
CA TYR A 36 -1.64 2.95 8.21
C TYR A 36 -2.01 3.63 6.89
N ILE A 37 -1.36 3.24 5.82
CA ILE A 37 -1.59 3.75 4.48
C ILE A 37 -2.08 2.60 3.60
N PHE A 38 -3.27 2.77 3.00
CA PHE A 38 -3.84 1.82 2.06
C PHE A 38 -4.00 2.44 0.67
N LEU A 39 -3.58 1.72 -0.35
CA LEU A 39 -3.49 2.23 -1.72
C LEU A 39 -4.64 1.76 -2.63
N ASN A 40 -5.38 0.72 -2.25
CA ASN A 40 -6.58 0.27 -2.96
C ASN A 40 -7.83 1.01 -2.49
N PHE A 41 -8.79 1.18 -3.40
CA PHE A 41 -10.11 1.68 -3.04
C PHE A 41 -10.89 0.58 -2.33
N VAL A 42 -11.28 0.82 -1.08
CA VAL A 42 -12.03 -0.13 -0.26
C VAL A 42 -13.33 0.54 0.19
N PRO A 43 -14.48 0.23 -0.46
CA PRO A 43 -15.76 0.86 -0.11
C PRO A 43 -16.21 0.66 1.34
N GLU A 44 -15.78 -0.44 1.97
CA GLU A 44 -16.15 -0.85 3.33
C GLU A 44 -14.99 -0.63 4.32
N LEU A 45 -14.12 0.36 4.06
CA LEU A 45 -12.90 0.58 4.84
C LEU A 45 -13.21 0.84 6.32
N HIS A 46 -14.17 1.69 6.64
CA HIS A 46 -14.43 2.07 8.04
C HIS A 46 -15.13 0.96 8.83
N LYS A 47 -15.92 0.12 8.16
CA LYS A 47 -16.38 -1.16 8.75
C LYS A 47 -15.22 -2.07 9.14
N ALA A 48 -14.16 -2.14 8.33
CA ALA A 48 -12.95 -2.87 8.70
C ALA A 48 -12.19 -2.19 9.84
N ILE A 49 -12.08 -0.85 9.84
CA ILE A 49 -11.48 -0.07 10.94
C ILE A 49 -12.15 -0.44 12.27
N ASP A 50 -13.48 -0.47 12.32
CA ASP A 50 -14.24 -0.82 13.53
C ASP A 50 -14.01 -2.27 13.95
N HIS A 51 -14.05 -3.20 13.00
CA HIS A 51 -13.82 -4.62 13.25
C HIS A 51 -12.45 -4.85 13.92
N TRP A 52 -11.43 -4.16 13.46
CA TRP A 52 -10.07 -4.22 13.98
C TRP A 52 -9.81 -3.27 15.15
N LYS A 53 -10.83 -2.57 15.63
CA LYS A 53 -10.77 -1.62 16.77
C LYS A 53 -9.72 -0.52 16.55
N LEU A 54 -9.55 -0.10 15.31
CA LEU A 54 -8.69 1.02 14.94
C LEU A 54 -9.49 2.33 15.01
N ARG A 55 -8.79 3.46 14.94
CA ARG A 55 -9.41 4.79 14.82
C ARG A 55 -9.23 5.35 13.42
N ASP A 56 -10.19 6.16 12.99
CA ASP A 56 -10.14 6.81 11.68
C ASP A 56 -8.89 7.70 11.51
N ASP A 57 -8.44 8.37 12.58
CA ASP A 57 -7.24 9.20 12.56
C ASP A 57 -5.93 8.40 12.43
N GLN A 58 -5.97 7.06 12.54
CA GLN A 58 -4.81 6.19 12.34
C GLN A 58 -4.69 5.70 10.90
N VAL A 59 -5.72 5.85 10.08
CA VAL A 59 -5.80 5.26 8.73
C VAL A 59 -5.90 6.37 7.69
N ILE A 60 -5.12 6.23 6.62
CA ILE A 60 -5.17 7.10 5.45
C ILE A 60 -5.31 6.19 4.23
N ASN A 61 -6.38 6.40 3.46
CA ASN A 61 -6.57 5.76 2.16
C ASN A 61 -6.29 6.74 1.03
N LEU A 62 -5.58 6.31 -0.01
CA LEU A 62 -5.29 7.11 -1.19
C LEU A 62 -6.57 7.72 -1.80
N TRP A 63 -7.61 6.92 -1.99
CA TRP A 63 -8.81 7.35 -2.72
C TRP A 63 -9.70 8.27 -1.89
N GLU A 64 -9.74 8.09 -0.57
CA GLU A 64 -10.35 9.05 0.35
C GLU A 64 -9.61 10.38 0.36
N TYR A 65 -8.27 10.38 0.35
CA TYR A 65 -7.52 11.63 0.18
C TYR A 65 -7.92 12.37 -1.10
N LEU A 66 -7.95 11.69 -2.25
CA LEU A 66 -8.26 12.32 -3.53
C LEU A 66 -9.68 12.91 -3.59
N VAL A 67 -10.63 12.31 -2.86
CA VAL A 67 -12.04 12.74 -2.86
C VAL A 67 -12.34 13.77 -1.76
N LEU A 68 -11.74 13.60 -0.57
CA LEU A 68 -12.04 14.39 0.63
C LEU A 68 -11.07 15.57 0.84
N GLY A 69 -9.91 15.56 0.18
CA GLY A 69 -8.96 16.68 0.14
C GLY A 69 -7.86 16.63 1.21
N GLU A 70 -7.01 17.67 1.24
CA GLU A 70 -5.75 17.66 1.99
C GLU A 70 -5.89 17.51 3.51
N ASP A 71 -6.98 18.04 4.10
CA ASP A 71 -7.24 17.92 5.54
C ASP A 71 -7.31 16.46 6.01
N TYR A 72 -7.82 15.57 5.15
CA TYR A 72 -7.94 14.14 5.43
C TYR A 72 -6.60 13.50 5.79
N LEU A 73 -5.48 13.92 5.17
CA LEU A 73 -4.16 13.36 5.48
C LEU A 73 -3.79 13.54 6.95
N LYS A 74 -4.20 14.65 7.57
CA LYS A 74 -3.83 14.98 8.95
C LYS A 74 -4.81 14.41 9.95
N THR A 75 -6.10 14.42 9.61
CA THR A 75 -7.18 14.10 10.56
C THR A 75 -7.72 12.69 10.43
N GLY A 76 -7.47 12.01 9.31
CA GLY A 76 -8.31 10.89 8.88
C GLY A 76 -9.74 11.37 8.58
N LEU A 77 -10.67 10.42 8.51
CA LEU A 77 -12.09 10.75 8.38
C LEU A 77 -12.62 11.36 9.69
N LYS A 78 -13.35 12.47 9.60
CA LYS A 78 -13.93 13.17 10.77
C LYS A 78 -15.36 12.75 11.08
N GLU A 79 -16.15 12.55 10.03
CA GLU A 79 -17.57 12.23 10.13
C GLU A 79 -17.89 11.10 9.16
N ARG A 80 -18.64 10.12 9.67
CA ARG A 80 -19.13 9.00 8.88
C ARG A 80 -20.61 9.20 8.58
N GLN A 81 -21.06 8.58 7.51
CA GLN A 81 -22.45 8.50 7.12
C GLN A 81 -22.88 7.05 6.88
N GLU A 82 -24.19 6.83 6.77
CA GLU A 82 -24.70 5.51 6.41
C GLU A 82 -24.34 5.19 4.95
N PRO A 83 -23.67 4.07 4.67
CA PRO A 83 -23.33 3.70 3.31
C PRO A 83 -24.57 3.29 2.53
N VAL A 84 -24.59 3.63 1.24
CA VAL A 84 -25.66 3.25 0.32
C VAL A 84 -25.13 2.24 -0.68
N ASN A 85 -25.60 1.01 -0.58
CA ASN A 85 -25.33 -0.01 -1.59
C ASN A 85 -26.35 0.11 -2.72
N GLY A 86 -25.95 0.66 -3.86
CA GLY A 86 -26.85 0.73 -5.02
C GLY A 86 -26.91 -0.58 -5.80
N ASP A 87 -28.07 -0.77 -6.43
CA ASP A 87 -28.34 -1.90 -7.30
C ASP A 87 -27.51 -1.86 -8.57
N THR A 88 -27.29 -3.04 -9.15
CA THR A 88 -26.65 -3.14 -10.47
C THR A 88 -27.71 -3.00 -11.56
N VAL A 89 -27.59 -1.95 -12.37
CA VAL A 89 -28.39 -1.76 -13.57
C VAL A 89 -27.73 -2.53 -14.72
N VAL A 90 -28.53 -3.29 -15.47
CA VAL A 90 -28.09 -4.07 -16.63
C VAL A 90 -28.75 -3.53 -17.89
N ASP A 91 -27.98 -3.39 -18.97
CA ASP A 91 -28.50 -2.96 -20.26
C ASP A 91 -29.40 -4.02 -20.94
N ARG A 92 -30.07 -3.62 -22.03
CA ARG A 92 -30.97 -4.49 -22.78
C ARG A 92 -30.26 -5.70 -23.41
N THR A 93 -28.97 -5.57 -23.72
CA THR A 93 -28.18 -6.65 -24.35
C THR A 93 -27.59 -7.61 -23.31
N ASN A 94 -27.77 -7.34 -22.01
CA ASN A 94 -27.18 -8.09 -20.91
C ASN A 94 -25.62 -8.08 -20.96
N THR A 95 -25.04 -7.03 -21.53
CA THR A 95 -23.60 -6.87 -21.76
C THR A 95 -23.03 -5.87 -20.78
N HIS A 96 -23.52 -4.63 -20.78
CA HIS A 96 -23.05 -3.57 -19.90
C HIS A 96 -23.82 -3.53 -18.60
N ARG A 97 -23.10 -3.21 -17.53
CA ARG A 97 -23.67 -3.02 -16.20
C ARG A 97 -23.14 -1.73 -15.61
N LYS A 98 -23.95 -1.10 -14.78
CA LYS A 98 -23.56 0.06 -13.99
C LYS A 98 -23.97 -0.18 -12.55
N ARG A 99 -23.06 0.03 -11.61
CA ARG A 99 -23.35 0.02 -10.19
C ARG A 99 -22.94 1.35 -9.59
N GLU A 100 -23.82 1.91 -8.78
CA GLU A 100 -23.54 3.12 -7.99
C GLU A 100 -23.64 2.78 -6.51
N GLY A 101 -22.94 3.53 -5.68
CA GLY A 101 -23.06 3.42 -4.24
C GLY A 101 -22.34 4.56 -3.56
N VAL A 102 -22.51 4.65 -2.25
CA VAL A 102 -21.89 5.67 -1.42
C VAL A 102 -21.23 5.00 -0.22
N THR A 103 -19.96 5.29 0.01
CA THR A 103 -19.21 4.78 1.17
C THR A 103 -19.64 5.48 2.45
N ASP A 104 -19.27 4.89 3.58
CA ASP A 104 -19.41 5.50 4.91
C ASP A 104 -18.53 6.75 5.09
N SER A 105 -17.49 6.91 4.26
CA SER A 105 -16.65 8.12 4.17
C SER A 105 -17.21 9.23 3.28
N GLY A 106 -18.36 9.04 2.62
CA GLY A 106 -18.95 10.08 1.75
C GLY A 106 -18.39 10.10 0.32
N ILE A 107 -17.83 8.99 -0.15
CA ILE A 107 -17.45 8.82 -1.55
C ILE A 107 -18.62 8.16 -2.29
N ARG A 108 -19.22 8.88 -3.24
CA ARG A 108 -20.10 8.23 -4.22
C ARG A 108 -19.25 7.67 -5.35
N TYR A 109 -19.37 6.37 -5.58
CA TYR A 109 -18.64 5.68 -6.64
C TYR A 109 -19.60 5.20 -7.74
N VAL A 110 -19.13 5.23 -8.98
CA VAL A 110 -19.82 4.69 -10.15
C VAL A 110 -18.89 3.70 -10.84
N GLN A 111 -19.30 2.44 -10.88
CA GLN A 111 -18.58 1.36 -11.54
C GLN A 111 -19.29 0.99 -12.84
N HIS A 112 -18.55 1.09 -13.94
CA HIS A 112 -19.00 0.63 -15.25
C HIS A 112 -18.34 -0.71 -15.56
N MET A 113 -19.17 -1.71 -15.87
CA MET A 113 -18.73 -3.07 -16.08
C MET A 113 -19.19 -3.62 -17.42
N VAL A 114 -18.45 -4.60 -17.93
CA VAL A 114 -18.77 -5.35 -19.13
C VAL A 114 -18.76 -6.84 -18.81
N LYS A 115 -19.74 -7.57 -19.36
CA LYS A 115 -19.75 -9.03 -19.34
C LYS A 115 -19.22 -9.58 -20.65
N GLY A 116 -18.22 -10.45 -20.58
CA GLY A 116 -17.58 -11.04 -21.74
C GLY A 116 -16.88 -12.37 -21.41
N PRO A 117 -16.34 -13.05 -22.43
CA PRO A 117 -15.53 -14.25 -22.22
C PRO A 117 -14.28 -13.91 -21.39
N ASP A 118 -13.75 -14.91 -20.69
CA ASP A 118 -12.45 -14.79 -20.05
C ASP A 118 -11.38 -14.68 -21.13
N LYS A 119 -10.64 -13.56 -21.13
CA LYS A 119 -9.60 -13.30 -22.12
C LYS A 119 -8.28 -14.01 -21.79
N HIS A 120 -8.13 -14.43 -20.53
CA HIS A 120 -6.90 -15.05 -20.01
C HIS A 120 -7.04 -16.57 -19.86
N ASP A 121 -8.25 -17.09 -19.95
CA ASP A 121 -8.56 -18.52 -20.00
C ASP A 121 -9.62 -18.80 -21.08
N PRO A 122 -9.21 -19.05 -22.34
CA PRO A 122 -10.14 -19.31 -23.44
C PRO A 122 -10.97 -20.60 -23.26
N GLU A 123 -10.55 -21.52 -22.40
CA GLU A 123 -11.30 -22.75 -22.11
C GLU A 123 -12.42 -22.50 -21.08
N ASN A 124 -12.34 -21.40 -20.33
CA ASN A 124 -13.36 -20.98 -19.39
C ASN A 124 -14.65 -20.55 -20.11
N GLN A 125 -15.66 -21.42 -20.05
CA GLN A 125 -16.97 -21.17 -20.66
C GLN A 125 -17.84 -20.19 -19.86
N ILE A 126 -17.41 -19.77 -18.66
CA ILE A 126 -18.16 -18.85 -17.81
C ILE A 126 -17.80 -17.41 -18.17
N LEU A 127 -18.82 -16.63 -18.56
CA LEU A 127 -18.65 -15.21 -18.82
C LEU A 127 -18.28 -14.46 -17.52
N GLN A 128 -17.24 -13.65 -17.60
CA GLN A 128 -16.77 -12.78 -16.51
C GLN A 128 -17.43 -11.41 -16.59
N VAL A 129 -17.63 -10.79 -15.44
CA VAL A 129 -18.02 -9.38 -15.32
C VAL A 129 -16.82 -8.61 -14.78
N SER A 130 -16.30 -7.68 -15.55
CA SER A 130 -15.14 -6.86 -15.17
C SER A 130 -15.46 -5.38 -15.24
N ASN A 131 -14.93 -4.62 -14.28
CA ASN A 131 -14.94 -3.16 -14.32
C ASN A 131 -14.04 -2.69 -15.47
N TYR A 132 -14.49 -1.71 -16.25
CA TYR A 132 -13.66 -1.03 -17.26
C TYR A 132 -13.47 0.47 -16.97
N ARG A 133 -14.33 1.06 -16.12
CA ARG A 133 -14.22 2.44 -15.67
C ARG A 133 -14.79 2.60 -14.28
N VAL A 134 -14.13 3.42 -13.46
CA VAL A 134 -14.59 3.83 -12.14
C VAL A 134 -14.56 5.35 -12.05
N GLU A 135 -15.58 5.93 -11.44
CA GLU A 135 -15.68 7.36 -11.18
C GLU A 135 -15.98 7.58 -9.70
N LEU A 136 -15.29 8.51 -9.06
CA LEU A 136 -15.47 8.85 -7.65
C LEU A 136 -15.87 10.32 -7.52
N PHE A 137 -16.87 10.55 -6.69
CA PHE A 137 -17.45 11.86 -6.40
C PHE A 137 -17.41 12.11 -4.89
N ASN A 138 -17.19 13.36 -4.51
CA ASN A 138 -17.49 13.80 -3.16
C ASN A 138 -19.02 13.91 -3.05
N GLU A 139 -19.64 13.12 -2.17
CA GLU A 139 -21.10 13.05 -2.12
C GLU A 139 -21.73 14.35 -1.64
N ALA A 140 -21.11 15.03 -0.67
CA ALA A 140 -21.65 16.26 -0.10
C ALA A 140 -21.68 17.41 -1.13
N THR A 141 -20.69 17.50 -2.01
CA THR A 141 -20.62 18.57 -3.02
C THR A 141 -21.16 18.16 -4.38
N GLY A 142 -21.30 16.85 -4.64
CA GLY A 142 -21.63 16.29 -5.95
C GLY A 142 -20.47 16.38 -6.96
N GLU A 143 -19.32 16.91 -6.56
CA GLU A 143 -18.18 17.11 -7.45
C GLU A 143 -17.54 15.77 -7.83
N ARG A 144 -17.28 15.57 -9.13
CA ARG A 144 -16.46 14.46 -9.60
C ARG A 144 -15.01 14.76 -9.28
N ARG A 145 -14.37 13.90 -8.49
CA ARG A 145 -12.99 14.09 -8.04
C ARG A 145 -12.02 13.22 -8.82
N VAL A 146 -12.41 11.96 -9.09
CA VAL A 146 -11.54 10.98 -9.73
C VAL A 146 -12.27 10.23 -10.84
N MET A 147 -11.56 9.90 -11.92
CA MET A 147 -11.94 8.83 -12.84
C MET A 147 -10.70 8.03 -13.24
N TYR A 148 -10.85 6.73 -13.40
CA TYR A 148 -9.84 5.90 -14.04
C TYR A 148 -10.47 4.78 -14.84
N GLU A 149 -9.68 4.23 -15.77
CA GLU A 149 -10.06 3.08 -16.58
C GLU A 149 -9.27 1.85 -16.16
N ILE A 150 -9.88 0.68 -16.34
CA ILE A 150 -9.24 -0.60 -16.10
C ILE A 150 -9.13 -1.29 -17.46
N ILE A 151 -7.90 -1.49 -17.90
CA ILE A 151 -7.58 -2.05 -19.20
C ILE A 151 -7.11 -3.50 -18.99
N ASP A 152 -7.54 -4.36 -19.90
CA ASP A 152 -7.09 -5.75 -19.96
C ASP A 152 -5.59 -5.81 -20.29
N ASP A 153 -4.83 -6.58 -19.52
CA ASP A 153 -3.39 -6.73 -19.68
C ASP A 153 -3.02 -8.22 -19.79
N PRO A 154 -2.25 -8.65 -20.81
CA PRO A 154 -1.94 -10.07 -21.02
C PRO A 154 -1.22 -10.77 -19.85
N HIS A 155 -0.52 -10.02 -19.01
CA HIS A 155 0.30 -10.56 -17.93
C HIS A 155 -0.31 -10.27 -16.56
N ARG A 156 -0.80 -9.04 -16.35
CA ARG A 156 -1.37 -8.57 -15.09
C ARG A 156 -2.89 -8.77 -14.98
N LYS A 157 -3.52 -9.25 -16.06
CA LYS A 157 -4.97 -9.39 -16.28
C LYS A 157 -5.72 -8.06 -16.34
N ALA A 158 -5.50 -7.17 -15.40
CA ALA A 158 -6.15 -5.86 -15.33
C ALA A 158 -5.18 -4.79 -14.80
N VAL A 159 -5.10 -3.66 -15.48
CA VAL A 159 -4.25 -2.53 -15.11
C VAL A 159 -5.06 -1.24 -15.10
N VAL A 160 -4.91 -0.46 -14.03
CA VAL A 160 -5.49 0.88 -13.92
C VAL A 160 -4.68 1.86 -14.76
N SER A 161 -5.37 2.61 -15.60
CA SER A 161 -4.80 3.57 -16.55
C SER A 161 -5.75 4.76 -16.73
N ASN A 162 -5.35 5.75 -17.51
CA ASN A 162 -6.17 6.91 -17.87
C ASN A 162 -6.81 7.59 -16.64
N ILE A 163 -5.98 7.92 -15.65
CA ILE A 163 -6.41 8.44 -14.35
C ILE A 163 -6.53 9.96 -14.44
N HIS A 164 -7.69 10.48 -14.08
CA HIS A 164 -8.00 11.90 -14.02
C HIS A 164 -8.34 12.31 -12.59
N LEU A 165 -7.70 13.38 -12.10
CA LEU A 165 -8.09 14.09 -10.88
C LEU A 165 -8.64 15.45 -11.29
N PHE A 166 -9.95 15.68 -11.17
CA PHE A 166 -10.61 16.83 -11.81
C PHE A 166 -10.44 18.16 -11.08
N ASN A 167 -10.15 18.13 -9.78
CA ASN A 167 -10.00 19.34 -8.96
C ASN A 167 -9.00 19.11 -7.82
N GLU A 168 -7.77 18.76 -8.16
CA GLU A 168 -6.67 18.72 -7.21
C GLU A 168 -6.13 20.15 -7.05
N ASN A 169 -6.50 20.83 -5.97
CA ASN A 169 -6.13 22.23 -5.70
C ASN A 169 -6.45 23.21 -6.85
N GLY A 170 -7.58 23.03 -7.53
CA GLY A 170 -7.99 23.88 -8.66
C GLY A 170 -7.47 23.42 -10.02
N GLU A 171 -6.68 22.34 -10.08
CA GLU A 171 -6.11 21.83 -11.31
C GLU A 171 -6.70 20.47 -11.71
N HIS A 172 -6.76 20.22 -13.02
CA HIS A 172 -7.06 18.90 -13.57
C HIS A 172 -5.76 18.17 -13.85
N LEU A 173 -5.44 17.17 -13.03
CA LEU A 173 -4.27 16.32 -13.22
C LEU A 173 -4.61 15.06 -14.00
N PHE A 174 -3.64 14.60 -14.80
CA PHE A 174 -3.73 13.36 -15.57
C PHE A 174 -2.52 12.48 -15.27
N PHE A 175 -2.78 11.20 -14.98
CA PHE A 175 -1.75 10.18 -14.82
C PHE A 175 -2.02 9.02 -15.75
N ARG A 176 -0.98 8.58 -16.45
CA ARG A 176 -1.06 7.43 -17.35
C ARG A 176 -1.31 6.12 -16.60
N ASN A 177 -0.78 5.98 -15.39
CA ASN A 177 -0.83 4.76 -14.59
C ASN A 177 -0.76 5.08 -13.09
N LEU A 178 -0.88 4.04 -12.26
CA LEU A 178 -0.84 4.17 -10.80
C LEU A 178 0.51 4.65 -10.27
N ASN A 179 1.64 4.33 -10.91
CA ASN A 179 2.96 4.74 -10.41
C ASN A 179 3.08 6.27 -10.30
N GLY A 180 2.61 7.00 -11.31
CA GLY A 180 2.59 8.46 -11.27
C GLY A 180 1.66 9.01 -10.18
N LEU A 181 0.49 8.40 -10.00
CA LEU A 181 -0.47 8.77 -8.95
C LEU A 181 0.10 8.52 -7.55
N HIS A 182 0.64 7.33 -7.31
CA HIS A 182 1.25 6.94 -6.04
C HIS A 182 2.44 7.81 -5.71
N ARG A 183 3.25 8.18 -6.72
CA ARG A 183 4.37 9.10 -6.54
C ARG A 183 3.90 10.44 -5.97
N MET A 184 2.91 11.05 -6.63
CA MET A 184 2.33 12.31 -6.18
C MET A 184 1.75 12.17 -4.76
N PHE A 185 1.02 11.09 -4.50
CA PHE A 185 0.43 10.83 -3.19
C PHE A 185 1.48 10.72 -2.08
N PHE A 186 2.57 9.96 -2.28
CA PHE A 186 3.62 9.84 -1.27
C PHE A 186 4.36 11.16 -1.02
N GLU A 187 4.56 11.99 -2.04
CA GLU A 187 5.13 13.34 -1.88
C GLU A 187 4.19 14.25 -1.08
N LYS A 188 2.89 14.23 -1.37
CA LYS A 188 1.86 14.96 -0.61
C LYS A 188 1.78 14.47 0.84
N LEU A 189 1.85 13.16 1.05
CA LEU A 189 1.84 12.54 2.36
C LEU A 189 3.08 12.95 3.17
N ASP A 190 4.28 12.93 2.59
CA ASP A 190 5.50 13.35 3.30
C ASP A 190 5.47 14.85 3.65
N ALA A 191 5.03 15.70 2.71
CA ALA A 191 4.88 17.14 2.92
C ALA A 191 3.87 17.47 4.04
N ALA A 192 2.79 16.70 4.16
CA ALA A 192 1.81 16.88 5.24
C ALA A 192 2.37 16.60 6.64
N PHE A 193 3.53 15.92 6.74
CA PHE A 193 4.10 15.42 7.99
C PHE A 193 5.59 15.77 8.18
N ASN A 194 5.98 16.98 7.76
CA ASN A 194 7.29 17.61 8.00
C ASN A 194 8.47 17.03 7.19
N GLU A 195 8.24 16.41 6.03
CA GLU A 195 9.31 16.06 5.06
C GLU A 195 10.43 15.16 5.62
N HIS A 196 10.08 14.32 6.61
CA HIS A 196 10.99 13.42 7.31
C HIS A 196 10.30 12.09 7.62
N SER A 197 9.53 11.58 6.67
CA SER A 197 8.72 10.38 6.88
C SER A 197 9.54 9.09 6.76
N THR A 198 9.12 8.08 7.51
CA THR A 198 9.63 6.71 7.41
C THR A 198 8.52 5.85 6.79
N PHE A 199 8.73 5.42 5.55
CA PHE A 199 7.86 4.50 4.84
C PHE A 199 8.25 3.07 5.19
N ILE A 200 7.33 2.34 5.80
CA ILE A 200 7.53 0.98 6.28
C ILE A 200 6.63 0.09 5.42
N ILE A 201 7.24 -0.65 4.50
CA ILE A 201 6.53 -1.39 3.44
C ILE A 201 6.28 -2.82 3.91
N ASP A 202 5.01 -3.17 4.11
CA ASP A 202 4.56 -4.56 4.36
C ASP A 202 4.26 -5.30 3.04
N ARG A 203 3.78 -4.56 2.03
CA ARG A 203 3.49 -5.06 0.67
C ARG A 203 3.97 -4.06 -0.38
N GLY A 204 4.84 -4.51 -1.27
CA GLY A 204 5.63 -3.65 -2.16
C GLY A 204 5.04 -3.34 -3.53
N GLU A 205 3.99 -4.05 -3.96
CA GLU A 205 3.53 -4.07 -5.36
C GLU A 205 3.09 -2.70 -5.90
N PHE A 206 2.79 -1.76 -5.00
CA PHE A 206 2.38 -0.38 -5.32
C PHE A 206 3.32 0.70 -4.78
N ALA A 207 4.39 0.30 -4.08
CA ALA A 207 5.24 1.21 -3.33
C ALA A 207 6.73 1.08 -3.72
N ASP A 208 7.18 -0.10 -4.13
CA ASP A 208 8.58 -0.42 -4.30
C ASP A 208 9.26 0.47 -5.34
N ASP A 209 8.82 0.39 -6.59
CA ASP A 209 9.37 1.20 -7.66
C ASP A 209 9.17 2.70 -7.42
N VAL A 210 7.99 3.08 -6.94
CA VAL A 210 7.62 4.49 -6.66
C VAL A 210 8.51 5.14 -5.59
N LEU A 211 8.85 4.42 -4.53
CA LEU A 211 9.64 4.95 -3.40
C LEU A 211 11.13 4.69 -3.55
N MET A 212 11.53 3.59 -4.19
CA MET A 212 12.94 3.15 -4.25
C MET A 212 13.69 3.66 -5.48
N GLU A 213 13.06 3.77 -6.66
CA GLU A 213 13.74 4.26 -7.88
C GLU A 213 14.21 5.72 -7.68
N LYS A 214 13.36 6.54 -7.07
CA LYS A 214 13.67 7.92 -6.71
C LYS A 214 13.24 8.20 -5.29
N ARG A 215 14.14 8.04 -4.33
CA ARG A 215 13.87 8.32 -2.92
C ARG A 215 13.33 9.75 -2.70
N ILE A 216 12.24 9.88 -1.93
CA ILE A 216 11.77 11.19 -1.44
C ILE A 216 12.84 11.77 -0.49
N PRO A 217 13.28 13.04 -0.68
CA PRO A 217 14.33 13.64 0.15
C PRO A 217 14.09 13.49 1.64
N ASN A 218 15.16 13.22 2.41
CA ASN A 218 15.13 13.04 3.86
C ASN A 218 14.20 11.93 4.41
N SER A 219 13.53 11.17 3.55
CA SER A 219 12.70 10.05 3.96
C SER A 219 13.54 8.79 4.22
N LYS A 220 12.93 7.87 4.96
CA LYS A 220 13.50 6.55 5.27
C LYS A 220 12.59 5.45 4.71
N ILE A 221 13.19 4.37 4.24
CA ILE A 221 12.47 3.20 3.70
C ILE A 221 12.86 1.99 4.53
N VAL A 222 11.88 1.36 5.17
CA VAL A 222 12.04 0.11 5.92
C VAL A 222 11.16 -0.94 5.25
N TYR A 223 11.72 -2.10 4.97
CA TYR A 223 10.98 -3.17 4.31
C TYR A 223 10.70 -4.31 5.29
N ILE A 224 9.49 -4.87 5.28
CA ILE A 224 9.10 -5.99 6.14
C ILE A 224 9.00 -7.26 5.31
N VAL A 225 9.76 -8.29 5.69
CA VAL A 225 9.69 -9.62 5.08
C VAL A 225 8.80 -10.49 5.98
N HIS A 226 7.63 -10.86 5.45
CA HIS A 226 6.60 -11.62 6.17
C HIS A 226 6.67 -13.13 5.93
N ALA A 227 7.01 -13.53 4.71
CA ALA A 227 7.11 -14.93 4.29
C ALA A 227 8.54 -15.27 3.84
N ASP A 228 8.75 -16.49 3.37
CA ASP A 228 10.05 -16.90 2.80
C ASP A 228 10.44 -15.96 1.64
N GLN A 229 11.69 -15.52 1.62
CA GLN A 229 12.26 -14.68 0.57
C GLN A 229 12.44 -15.41 -0.76
N LEU A 230 12.44 -16.76 -0.75
CA LEU A 230 12.58 -17.59 -1.95
C LEU A 230 11.27 -18.29 -2.32
N ALA A 231 10.96 -18.29 -3.61
CA ALA A 231 9.91 -19.11 -4.20
C ALA A 231 10.40 -20.54 -4.49
N ASN A 232 11.70 -20.71 -4.78
CA ASN A 232 12.31 -22.01 -5.00
C ASN A 232 13.77 -22.05 -4.49
N ARG A 233 14.12 -23.12 -3.76
CA ARG A 233 15.44 -23.38 -3.15
C ARG A 233 16.20 -24.56 -3.80
N ASP A 234 15.62 -25.21 -4.80
CA ASP A 234 16.16 -26.44 -5.42
C ASP A 234 17.46 -26.20 -6.21
N ASP A 235 17.69 -24.97 -6.67
CA ASP A 235 18.95 -24.55 -7.30
C ASP A 235 19.69 -23.55 -6.39
N PRO A 236 20.65 -24.02 -5.55
CA PRO A 236 21.43 -23.15 -4.69
C PRO A 236 22.33 -22.16 -5.43
N LYS A 237 22.52 -22.30 -6.74
CA LYS A 237 23.31 -21.38 -7.57
C LYS A 237 22.44 -20.28 -8.19
N TYR A 238 21.17 -20.56 -8.45
CA TYR A 238 20.21 -19.63 -9.03
C TYR A 238 18.88 -19.68 -8.27
N PRO A 239 18.86 -19.23 -6.99
CA PRO A 239 17.64 -19.22 -6.20
C PRO A 239 16.61 -18.28 -6.86
N LEU A 240 15.35 -18.71 -6.87
CA LEU A 240 14.25 -17.92 -7.40
C LEU A 240 13.65 -17.10 -6.27
N TRP A 241 13.72 -15.78 -6.37
CA TRP A 241 13.11 -14.88 -5.40
C TRP A 241 11.60 -15.05 -5.37
N ASN A 242 11.04 -14.85 -4.20
CA ASN A 242 9.61 -14.59 -4.05
C ASN A 242 9.28 -13.26 -4.76
N ASP A 243 8.27 -13.27 -5.62
CA ASP A 243 7.86 -12.14 -6.44
C ASP A 243 7.45 -10.92 -5.60
N HIS A 244 6.97 -11.13 -4.37
CA HIS A 244 6.67 -10.06 -3.42
C HIS A 244 7.91 -9.29 -2.93
N TYR A 245 9.11 -9.87 -3.00
CA TYR A 245 10.34 -9.27 -2.48
C TYR A 245 11.40 -9.03 -3.54
N GLU A 246 11.28 -9.64 -4.73
CA GLU A 246 12.28 -9.61 -5.80
C GLU A 246 12.76 -8.18 -6.09
N TYR A 247 11.84 -7.24 -6.32
CA TYR A 247 12.21 -5.85 -6.62
C TYR A 247 13.07 -5.25 -5.51
N MET A 248 12.65 -5.40 -4.25
CA MET A 248 13.42 -4.90 -3.11
C MET A 248 14.79 -5.55 -3.00
N LEU A 249 14.87 -6.86 -3.20
CA LEU A 249 16.13 -7.61 -3.09
C LEU A 249 17.10 -7.21 -4.21
N GLU A 250 16.62 -6.90 -5.41
CA GLU A 250 17.44 -6.35 -6.50
C GLU A 250 17.89 -4.90 -6.27
N HIS A 251 17.15 -4.14 -5.45
CA HIS A 251 17.39 -2.73 -5.16
C HIS A 251 17.69 -2.46 -3.69
N VAL A 252 18.34 -3.40 -2.99
CA VAL A 252 18.52 -3.34 -1.54
C VAL A 252 19.27 -2.09 -1.04
N ASP A 253 20.13 -1.51 -1.89
CA ASP A 253 20.82 -0.27 -1.54
C ASP A 253 19.86 0.92 -1.38
N ALA A 254 18.64 0.83 -1.94
CA ALA A 254 17.60 1.83 -1.81
C ALA A 254 16.76 1.73 -0.53
N VAL A 255 16.89 0.68 0.31
CA VAL A 255 16.19 0.59 1.61
C VAL A 255 17.12 0.86 2.80
N ASP A 256 16.67 1.58 3.83
CA ASP A 256 17.49 1.82 5.04
C ASP A 256 17.53 0.60 5.97
N ALA A 257 16.48 -0.22 6.00
CA ALA A 257 16.43 -1.43 6.80
C ALA A 257 15.50 -2.49 6.19
N ILE A 258 15.81 -3.76 6.46
CA ILE A 258 14.96 -4.93 6.18
C ILE A 258 14.64 -5.59 7.52
N VAL A 259 13.37 -5.84 7.79
CA VAL A 259 12.92 -6.50 9.02
C VAL A 259 12.46 -7.91 8.70
N THR A 260 13.05 -8.90 9.35
CA THR A 260 12.66 -10.31 9.24
C THR A 260 11.93 -10.78 10.51
N ALA A 261 11.13 -11.83 10.38
CA ALA A 261 10.42 -12.41 11.51
C ALA A 261 11.38 -13.09 12.50
N THR A 262 12.45 -13.73 12.02
CA THR A 262 13.36 -14.53 12.85
C THR A 262 14.83 -14.26 12.54
N LYS A 263 15.71 -14.63 13.51
CA LYS A 263 17.17 -14.63 13.31
C LYS A 263 17.60 -15.61 12.21
N ILE A 264 16.94 -16.76 12.14
CA ILE A 264 17.22 -17.79 11.12
C ILE A 264 16.92 -17.20 9.73
N GLN A 265 15.75 -16.60 9.54
CA GLN A 265 15.40 -15.98 8.25
C GLN A 265 16.38 -14.86 7.86
N ARG A 266 16.84 -14.05 8.83
CA ARG A 266 17.89 -13.07 8.56
C ARG A 266 19.15 -13.74 8.04
N ASP A 267 19.59 -14.79 8.73
CA ASP A 267 20.83 -15.49 8.41
C ASP A 267 20.69 -16.19 7.03
N ASP A 268 19.50 -16.72 6.70
CA ASP A 268 19.17 -17.26 5.39
C ASP A 268 19.25 -16.18 4.30
N ILE A 269 18.63 -15.01 4.49
CA ILE A 269 18.73 -13.89 3.53
C ILE A 269 20.19 -13.52 3.30
N LEU A 270 21.03 -13.49 4.35
CA LEU A 270 22.45 -13.19 4.21
C LEU A 270 23.21 -14.24 3.40
N VAL A 271 22.86 -15.52 3.53
CA VAL A 271 23.44 -16.61 2.74
C VAL A 271 22.98 -16.51 1.29
N ASP A 272 21.67 -16.36 1.06
CA ASP A 272 21.07 -16.25 -0.26
C ASP A 272 21.63 -15.03 -1.02
N PHE A 273 21.94 -13.94 -0.31
CA PHE A 273 22.62 -12.75 -0.86
C PHE A 273 24.13 -12.88 -1.03
N GLN A 274 24.83 -13.75 -0.32
CA GLN A 274 26.29 -13.86 -0.45
C GLN A 274 26.73 -14.29 -1.85
N MET A 275 25.82 -14.80 -2.68
CA MET A 275 26.04 -15.02 -4.11
C MET A 275 26.04 -13.72 -4.96
N ARG A 276 25.63 -12.58 -4.39
CA ARG A 276 25.62 -11.24 -4.99
C ARG A 276 26.10 -10.19 -3.96
N LEU A 277 27.41 -10.17 -3.72
CA LEU A 277 28.21 -9.19 -2.94
C LEU A 277 27.54 -7.82 -2.68
N ILE A 278 27.10 -7.54 -1.45
CA ILE A 278 27.21 -6.20 -0.84
C ILE A 278 27.40 -6.31 0.70
N ARG A 279 28.46 -5.68 1.24
CA ARG A 279 28.69 -5.54 2.70
C ARG A 279 27.62 -4.68 3.41
N SER A 280 26.79 -3.95 2.66
CA SER A 280 25.75 -3.04 3.19
C SER A 280 24.56 -3.79 3.81
N LEU A 281 24.28 -5.04 3.38
CA LEU A 281 23.11 -5.81 3.82
C LEU A 281 23.12 -6.19 5.31
N GLN A 282 24.29 -6.57 5.83
CA GLN A 282 24.44 -6.99 7.23
C GLN A 282 24.05 -5.89 8.22
N PHE A 283 24.21 -4.63 7.85
CA PHE A 283 23.87 -3.49 8.71
C PHE A 283 22.40 -3.06 8.63
N ARG A 284 21.65 -3.60 7.66
CA ARG A 284 20.26 -3.22 7.39
C ARG A 284 19.24 -4.24 7.90
N LEU A 285 19.66 -5.47 8.16
CA LEU A 285 18.77 -6.54 8.63
C LEU A 285 18.50 -6.48 10.15
N VAL A 286 17.23 -6.32 10.51
CA VAL A 286 16.74 -6.27 11.90
C VAL A 286 15.77 -7.41 12.14
N VAL A 287 15.88 -8.10 13.27
CA VAL A 287 14.93 -9.17 13.64
C VAL A 287 13.79 -8.57 14.47
N PHE A 288 12.55 -8.95 14.18
CA PHE A 288 11.35 -8.45 14.86
C PHE A 288 11.42 -8.55 16.40
N GLU A 289 11.94 -9.67 16.93
CA GLU A 289 12.19 -9.87 18.38
C GLU A 289 13.10 -8.79 19.00
N MET A 290 14.01 -8.20 18.22
CA MET A 290 14.93 -7.15 18.67
C MET A 290 14.33 -5.74 18.65
N MET A 291 13.17 -5.51 18.00
CA MET A 291 12.49 -4.21 18.12
C MET A 291 12.13 -3.90 19.58
N HIS A 292 11.78 -4.92 20.37
CA HIS A 292 11.48 -4.76 21.79
C HIS A 292 12.70 -4.28 22.62
N GLN A 293 13.92 -4.63 22.21
CA GLN A 293 15.15 -4.22 22.90
C GLN A 293 15.67 -2.84 22.42
N LEU A 294 15.51 -2.50 21.14
CA LEU A 294 15.85 -1.19 20.58
C LEU A 294 15.02 -0.05 21.21
N LEU A 295 13.77 -0.34 21.61
CA LEU A 295 12.85 0.64 22.18
C LEU A 295 13.07 0.91 23.69
N LYS A 296 13.78 0.02 24.41
CA LYS A 296 14.05 0.11 25.87
C LYS A 296 15.40 0.75 26.24
N MET A 297 16.21 1.16 25.27
CA MET A 297 17.53 1.73 25.53
C MET A 297 17.48 3.25 25.87
N PRO A 298 18.30 3.74 26.82
CA PRO A 298 18.41 5.18 27.12
C PRO A 298 18.73 6.01 25.87
N LYS A 299 18.24 7.27 25.80
CA LYS A 299 18.43 8.17 24.64
C LYS A 299 19.88 8.25 24.13
N CYS A 300 20.87 8.16 25.02
CA CYS A 300 22.30 8.20 24.66
C CYS A 300 22.81 6.94 23.94
N ILE A 301 22.13 5.79 24.11
CA ILE A 301 22.47 4.51 23.45
C ILE A 301 21.68 4.33 22.14
N ARG A 302 20.50 4.97 22.00
CA ARG A 302 19.81 5.08 20.68
C ARG A 302 20.73 5.68 19.61
N GLN A 303 21.55 6.67 19.96
CA GLN A 303 22.57 7.21 19.07
C GLN A 303 23.66 6.18 18.76
N PHE A 304 24.11 5.38 19.72
CA PHE A 304 25.17 4.38 19.51
C PHE A 304 24.76 3.15 18.68
N ALA A 305 23.50 2.68 18.77
CA ALA A 305 22.98 1.63 17.89
C ALA A 305 22.77 2.13 16.45
N LEU A 306 22.45 3.42 16.30
CA LEU A 306 22.43 4.13 15.01
C LEU A 306 23.82 4.59 14.52
N LEU A 307 24.87 4.54 15.35
CA LEU A 307 26.25 4.96 15.01
C LEU A 307 27.17 3.82 14.56
N ARG A 308 26.69 2.57 14.48
CA ARG A 308 27.33 1.53 13.65
C ARG A 308 26.84 1.54 12.19
N LEU A 309 26.17 2.62 11.79
CA LEU A 309 25.83 2.97 10.41
C LEU A 309 26.82 3.99 9.80
N HIS A 310 28.01 4.16 10.39
CA HIS A 310 29.12 4.95 9.82
C HIS A 310 30.44 4.16 9.92
N VAL A 311 30.54 3.04 9.18
CA VAL A 311 31.77 2.56 8.54
C VAL A 311 31.40 1.92 7.21
#